data_AF-A0A352RRK5-F1
#
_entry.id   AF-A0A352RRK5-F1
#
_cell.length_a   1.000
_cell.length_b   1.000
_cell.length_c   1.000
_cell.angle_alpha   90.00
_cell.angle_beta   90.00
_cell.angle_gamma   90.00
#
_symmetry.space_group_name_H-M   'P 1'
#
loop_
_entity.id
_entity.type
_entity.pdbx_description
1 polymer ?
#
loop_
_entity_poly.entity_id
_entity_poly.type
_entity_poly.pdbx_seq_one_letter_code
_entity_poly.pdbx_strand_id
1 'polypeptide(L)' 'VDITIDSSNNTLQGVRDAINKSNAGVTASIINDGSGTPYRLVINSNATGATNSVRLSVNENDGGTALSDLVAY' A
#
# COMPACT_ATOMS: atom_id res chain seq x y z
N VAL A 1 -11.09 -7.98 0.47
CA VAL A 1 -10.54 -7.64 1.79
C VAL A 1 -10.36 -6.14 1.79
N ASP A 2 -11.06 -5.45 2.68
CA ASP A 2 -11.06 -3.99 2.72
C ASP A 2 -10.17 -3.53 3.88
N ILE A 3 -9.21 -2.65 3.57
CA ILE A 3 -8.24 -2.11 4.53
C ILE A 3 -8.51 -0.63 4.65
N THR A 4 -9.03 -0.20 5.80
CA THR A 4 -9.28 1.22 6.07
C THR A 4 -7.99 1.89 6.53
N ILE A 5 -7.57 2.93 5.81
CA ILE A 5 -6.48 3.82 6.22
C ILE A 5 -7.12 5.14 6.64
N ASP A 6 -6.83 5.60 7.86
CA ASP A 6 -7.28 6.88 8.40
C ASP A 6 -6.12 7.88 8.50
N SER A 7 -6.43 9.11 8.94
CA SER A 7 -5.44 10.18 9.12
C SER A 7 -4.37 9.87 10.17
N SER A 8 -4.56 8.86 11.02
CA SER A 8 -3.55 8.42 11.98
C SER A 8 -2.55 7.43 11.38
N ASN A 9 -2.89 6.80 10.25
CA ASN A 9 -2.08 5.76 9.59
C ASN A 9 -1.81 6.04 8.10
N ASN A 10 -2.05 7.26 7.62
CA ASN A 10 -1.85 7.68 6.23
C ASN A 10 -0.37 7.87 5.81
N THR A 11 0.56 7.27 6.53
CA THR A 11 1.98 7.26 6.16
C THR A 11 2.33 5.96 5.45
N LEU A 12 3.44 5.91 4.71
CA LEU A 12 3.94 4.68 4.09
C LEU A 12 4.04 3.52 5.09
N GLN A 13 4.50 3.82 6.31
CA GLN A 13 4.62 2.86 7.39
C GLN A 13 3.25 2.41 7.90
N GLY A 14 2.33 3.34 8.11
CA GLY A 14 0.97 3.02 8.55
C GLY A 14 0.21 2.15 7.54
N VAL A 15 0.35 2.45 6.24
CA VAL A 15 -0.28 1.66 5.16
C VAL A 15 0.34 0.27 5.07
N ARG A 16 1.67 0.16 5.15
CA ARG A 16 2.39 -1.12 5.20
C ARG A 16 1.87 -1.97 6.36
N ASP A 17 1.81 -1.38 7.54
CA ASP A 17 1.43 -2.07 8.76
C ASP A 17 -0.05 -2.48 8.71
N ALA A 18 -0.94 -1.64 8.17
CA ALA A 18 -2.34 -1.96 7.95
C ALA A 18 -2.53 -3.14 6.98
N ILE A 19 -1.80 -3.16 5.86
CA ILE A 19 -1.82 -4.28 4.90
C ILE A 19 -1.32 -5.57 5.55
N ASN A 20 -0.18 -5.52 6.23
CA ASN A 20 0.40 -6.69 6.89
C ASN A 20 -0.48 -7.20 8.03
N LYS A 21 -1.19 -6.30 8.75
CA LYS A 21 -2.12 -6.66 9.82
C LYS A 21 -3.45 -7.20 9.30
N SER A 22 -3.85 -6.82 8.08
CA SER A 22 -5.09 -7.29 7.46
C SER A 22 -5.06 -8.77 7.08
N ASN A 23 -3.89 -9.43 7.09
CA ASN A 23 -3.73 -10.82 6.65
C ASN A 23 -4.41 -11.12 5.31
N ALA A 24 -4.40 -10.15 4.39
CA ALA A 24 -5.14 -10.19 3.13
C ALA A 24 -4.54 -11.16 2.08
N GLY A 25 -3.65 -12.07 2.50
CA GLY A 25 -2.89 -12.94 1.60
C GLY A 25 -1.82 -12.20 0.79
N VAL A 26 -1.48 -10.96 1.18
CA VAL A 26 -0.43 -10.13 0.60
C VAL A 26 0.47 -9.60 1.72
N THR A 27 1.70 -9.26 1.40
CA THR A 27 2.68 -8.59 2.27
C THR A 27 3.07 -7.27 1.65
N ALA A 28 3.07 -6.21 2.44
CA ALA A 28 3.57 -4.90 2.06
C ALA A 28 4.96 -4.65 2.66
N SER A 29 5.85 -4.05 1.87
CA SER A 29 7.20 -3.63 2.25
C SER A 29 7.48 -2.22 1.77
N ILE A 30 8.32 -1.48 2.49
CA ILE A 30 8.81 -0.18 2.03
C ILE A 30 10.24 -0.38 1.56
N ILE A 31 10.51 -0.06 0.30
CA ILE A 31 11.86 -0.11 -0.25
C ILE A 31 12.38 1.30 -0.47
N ASN A 32 13.69 1.48 -0.27
CA ASN A 32 14.38 2.68 -0.70
C ASN A 32 14.86 2.47 -2.15
N ASP A 33 14.30 3.19 -3.11
CA ASP A 33 14.64 3.11 -4.54
C ASP A 33 15.73 4.10 -4.97
N GLY A 34 16.23 4.95 -4.05
CA GLY A 34 17.28 5.93 -4.31
C GLY A 34 16.85 7.12 -5.16
N SER A 35 15.55 7.28 -5.45
CA SER A 35 15.02 8.42 -6.22
C SER A 35 14.85 9.68 -5.35
N GLY A 36 14.39 10.78 -5.96
CA GLY A 36 14.08 12.03 -5.25
C GLY A 36 13.01 11.88 -4.16
N THR A 37 12.16 10.85 -4.27
CA THR A 37 11.23 10.37 -3.25
C THR A 37 11.60 8.92 -2.92
N PRO A 38 12.63 8.69 -2.11
CA PRO A 38 13.33 7.42 -2.09
C PRO A 38 12.47 6.25 -1.61
N TYR A 39 11.33 6.46 -0.96
CA TYR A 39 10.56 5.39 -0.35
C TYR A 39 9.36 4.99 -1.20
N ARG A 40 9.31 3.71 -1.62
CA ARG A 40 8.18 3.11 -2.32
C ARG A 40 7.53 2.01 -1.50
N LEU A 41 6.20 1.97 -1.52
CA LEU A 41 5.43 0.84 -1.01
C LEU A 41 5.34 -0.24 -2.09
N VAL A 42 5.75 -1.45 -1.75
CA VAL A 42 5.69 -2.62 -2.62
C VAL A 42 4.80 -3.65 -1.96
N ILE A 43 3.87 -4.20 -2.74
CA ILE A 43 2.89 -5.19 -2.26
C ILE A 43 3.10 -6.48 -3.06
N ASN A 44 3.37 -7.57 -2.34
CA ASN A 44 3.58 -8.89 -2.92
C ASN A 44 2.48 -9.84 -2.44
N SER A 45 1.93 -10.65 -3.35
CA SER A 45 1.04 -11.75 -2.95
C SER A 45 1.84 -12.86 -2.24
N ASN A 46 1.30 -13.36 -1.14
CA ASN A 46 1.88 -14.48 -0.40
C ASN A 46 1.60 -15.82 -1.08
N ALA A 47 0.60 -15.87 -1.97
CA ALA A 47 0.31 -17.02 -2.81
C ALA A 47 0.80 -16.77 -4.24
N THR A 48 1.51 -17.76 -4.79
CA THR A 48 2.08 -17.77 -6.14
C THR A 48 1.08 -18.30 -7.17
N GLY A 49 0.99 -17.66 -8.34
CA GLY A 49 0.13 -18.10 -9.46
C GLY A 49 -0.61 -16.94 -10.12
N ALA A 50 -0.87 -17.01 -11.42
CA ALA A 50 -1.48 -15.93 -12.21
C ALA A 50 -2.87 -15.47 -11.71
N THR A 51 -3.56 -16.31 -10.92
CA THR A 51 -4.84 -15.99 -10.27
C THR A 51 -4.70 -14.97 -9.13
N ASN A 52 -3.51 -14.81 -8.57
CA ASN A 52 -3.22 -13.91 -7.46
C ASN A 52 -2.80 -12.51 -7.93
N SER A 53 -3.51 -11.97 -8.92
CA SER A 53 -3.29 -10.60 -9.39
C SER A 53 -3.76 -9.62 -8.30
N VAL A 54 -2.83 -8.83 -7.76
CA VAL A 54 -3.12 -7.81 -6.75
C VAL A 54 -3.56 -6.53 -7.45
N ARG A 55 -4.79 -6.09 -7.21
CA ARG A 55 -5.28 -4.79 -7.65
C ARG A 55 -5.41 -3.88 -6.44
N LEU A 56 -4.60 -2.82 -6.39
CA LEU A 56 -4.72 -1.77 -5.40
C LEU A 56 -5.69 -0.71 -5.92
N SER A 57 -6.73 -0.41 -5.14
CA SER A 57 -7.63 0.72 -5.39
C SER A 57 -7.61 1.58 -4.14
N VAL A 58 -7.15 2.82 -4.28
CA VAL A 58 -7.14 3.80 -3.20
C VAL A 58 -8.39 4.65 -3.33
N ASN A 59 -9.20 4.70 -2.28
CA ASN A 59 -10.41 5.53 -2.24
C ASN A 59 -10.25 6.58 -1.14
N GLU A 60 -9.74 7.74 -1.53
CA GLU A 60 -9.54 8.88 -0.62
C GLU A 60 -10.90 9.55 -0.35
N ASN A 61 -11.44 9.39 0.84
CA ASN A 61 -12.70 10.04 1.23
C ASN A 61 -12.52 11.48 1.73
N ASP A 62 -11.32 11.84 2.19
CA ASP A 62 -11.05 13.12 2.87
C ASP A 62 -10.28 14.13 1.99
N GLY A 63 -10.09 13.87 0.70
CA GLY A 63 -9.34 14.76 -0.20
C GLY A 63 -7.86 14.90 0.15
N GLY A 64 -7.33 13.99 0.98
CA GLY A 64 -5.90 13.88 1.29
C GLY A 64 -5.13 13.42 0.06
N THR A 65 -4.01 14.06 -0.23
CA THR A 65 -3.14 13.78 -1.39
C THR A 65 -2.15 12.64 -1.16
N ALA A 66 -2.19 11.95 -0.01
CA ALA A 66 -1.02 11.21 0.49
C ALA A 66 -0.78 9.84 -0.18
N LEU A 67 -1.83 9.09 -0.53
CA LEU A 67 -1.67 7.73 -1.04
C LEU A 67 -1.81 7.66 -2.55
N SER A 68 -2.68 8.47 -3.14
CA SER A 68 -2.85 8.62 -4.59
C SER A 68 -1.56 9.06 -5.27
N ASP A 69 -0.79 9.97 -4.66
CA ASP A 69 0.51 10.43 -5.19
C ASP A 69 1.58 9.33 -5.22
N LEU A 70 1.42 8.28 -4.42
CA LEU A 70 2.34 7.12 -4.42
C LEU A 70 1.98 6.07 -5.47
N VAL A 71 0.70 5.99 -5.87
CA VAL A 71 0.21 5.03 -6.88
C VAL A 71 0.10 5.63 -8.28
N ALA A 72 0.12 6.97 -8.39
CA ALA A 72 0.10 7.69 -9.64
C ALA A 72 1.53 7.88 -10.20
N TYR A 73 2.13 6.80 -10.71
CA TYR A 73 3.21 6.90 -11.70
C TYR A 73 3.17 5.72 -12.67
#